data_AF-A0AAA9S058-F1
#
_entry.id   AF-A0AAA9S058-F1
#
_cell.length_a   1.000
_cell.length_b   1.000
_cell.length_c   1.000
_cell.angle_alpha   90.00
_cell.angle_beta   90.00
_cell.angle_gamma   90.00
#
_symmetry.space_group_name_H-M   'P 1'
#
loop_
_entity.id
_entity.type
_entity.pdbx_description
1 polymer ?
#
loop_
_entity_poly.entity_id
_entity_poly.type
_entity_poly.pdbx_seq_one_letter_code
_entity_poly.pdbx_strand_id
1 'polypeptide(L)'
;MLAGHAVALLCLTWGAYQSLAIPRVTECGLSCPQGFACKSLVSRGNIFNSFCQQPPASMPRSVLGALGLSTAMKCSPPDGCSLLLRVNASLTFHESLQGLEVCSTSLDTQETQCQTVQVPRASHRQAGQQLQVRFDCFKVGVAQSLYVTLRTVPHFCGVQLGQQYHTEDCREEDVGKNVPDCFAQKLSYWVDRSRKVILVQVPESGGPDYYVRLCLKRFICEDAGAPVRVIGNRVSRRVSLPYSQELSCLCLEVWSATPDAVRIQTCPFKNDTESLWDAIRYHPGSQALSWEPACPMRGRVSLCWQPGPGAHCLELKHSGRPARGRVQYPLVDTQPQLCLKPGRWPSSPHPLPAASGWPSSRPAPPGSRCACVTRGRRGPPPAVDCSRPPPSLRPL
;
A
#
# COMPACT_ATOMS: atom_id res chain seq x y z
N MET A 1 0.38 34.72 57.49
CA MET A 1 -0.70 34.91 56.50
C MET A 1 -0.05 34.94 55.13
N LEU A 2 -0.22 33.85 54.36
CA LEU A 2 -0.27 33.70 52.89
C LEU A 2 0.70 34.50 51.99
N ALA A 3 1.27 33.99 50.91
CA ALA A 3 1.56 32.66 50.37
C ALA A 3 2.36 32.97 49.09
N GLY A 4 3.61 32.54 48.99
CA GLY A 4 4.41 32.73 47.79
C GLY A 4 3.94 31.80 46.68
N HIS A 5 3.38 32.36 45.60
CA HIS A 5 3.02 31.59 44.41
C HIS A 5 4.28 31.27 43.60
N ALA A 6 4.80 30.05 43.76
CA ALA A 6 5.74 29.47 42.81
C ALA A 6 4.95 28.73 41.72
N VAL A 7 4.89 29.31 40.52
CA VAL A 7 4.34 28.65 39.34
C VAL A 7 5.42 27.73 38.78
N ALA A 8 5.29 26.43 39.00
CA ALA A 8 6.10 25.42 38.35
C ALA A 8 5.58 25.17 36.93
N LEU A 9 6.31 25.65 35.93
CA LEU A 9 6.09 25.31 34.52
C LEU A 9 6.58 23.87 34.28
N LEU A 10 5.62 22.94 34.19
CA LEU A 10 5.85 21.59 33.68
C LEU A 10 6.04 21.64 32.16
N CYS A 11 7.29 21.64 31.72
CA CYS A 11 7.64 21.41 30.32
C CYS A 11 7.30 19.95 29.97
N LEU A 12 6.18 19.74 29.29
CA LEU A 12 5.89 18.49 28.58
C LEU A 12 6.86 18.38 27.40
N THR A 13 7.91 17.58 27.56
CA THR A 13 8.74 17.18 26.43
C THR A 13 7.92 16.23 25.57
N TRP A 14 7.43 16.73 24.44
CA TRP A 14 6.96 15.89 23.36
C TRP A 14 8.14 15.03 22.90
N GLY A 15 8.15 13.76 23.32
CA GLY A 15 9.00 12.75 22.72
C GLY A 15 8.59 12.60 21.27
N ALA A 16 9.35 13.21 20.37
CA ALA A 16 9.35 12.79 18.98
C ALA A 16 9.70 11.31 18.99
N TYR A 17 8.74 10.45 18.63
CA TYR A 17 9.02 9.08 18.23
C TYR A 17 9.93 9.17 17.00
N GLN A 18 11.24 9.25 17.23
CA GLN A 18 12.21 8.98 16.20
C GLN A 18 12.10 7.48 15.95
N SER A 19 11.56 7.11 14.80
CA SER A 19 11.70 5.77 14.24
C SER A 19 13.18 5.39 14.36
N LEU A 20 13.47 4.39 15.19
CA LEU A 20 14.82 3.86 15.33
C LEU A 20 15.25 3.32 13.97
N ALA A 21 16.31 3.89 13.40
CA ALA A 21 16.85 3.47 12.12
C ALA A 21 17.11 1.96 12.09
N ILE A 22 16.83 1.32 10.95
CA ILE A 22 17.00 -0.14 10.84
C ILE A 22 18.49 -0.47 10.96
N PRO A 23 18.87 -1.45 11.81
CA PRO A 23 20.26 -1.81 12.03
C PRO A 23 20.98 -2.16 10.72
N ARG A 24 22.16 -1.58 10.50
CA ARG A 24 23.00 -1.85 9.31
C ARG A 24 23.91 -3.05 9.53
N VAL A 25 24.11 -3.82 8.46
CA VAL A 25 25.00 -4.99 8.41
C VAL A 25 25.95 -4.82 7.24
N THR A 26 27.25 -4.89 7.51
CA THR A 26 28.31 -4.79 6.49
C THR A 26 28.45 -6.11 5.74
N GLU A 27 28.60 -7.20 6.47
CA GLU A 27 28.70 -8.55 5.96
C GLU A 27 27.73 -9.47 6.68
N CYS A 28 27.08 -10.34 5.91
CA CYS A 28 26.15 -11.29 6.49
C CYS A 28 26.96 -12.33 7.27
N GLY A 29 26.60 -12.56 8.53
CA GLY A 29 27.45 -13.26 9.47
C GLY A 29 26.71 -14.25 10.35
N LEU A 30 27.50 -15.16 10.91
CA LEU A 30 27.08 -16.05 11.99
C LEU A 30 27.87 -15.64 13.25
N SER A 31 27.16 -15.34 14.33
CA SER A 31 27.79 -15.06 15.62
C SER A 31 27.37 -16.09 16.65
N CYS A 32 28.36 -16.57 17.40
CA CYS A 32 28.22 -17.52 18.50
C CYS A 32 28.96 -17.02 19.74
N PRO A 33 28.58 -17.48 20.95
CA PRO A 33 29.17 -17.02 22.20
C PRO A 33 30.58 -17.60 22.37
N GLN A 34 31.37 -16.95 23.24
CA GLN A 34 32.75 -17.37 23.51
C GLN A 34 32.81 -18.83 23.98
N GLY A 35 33.71 -19.62 23.38
CA GLY A 35 33.87 -21.06 23.61
C GLY A 35 33.16 -21.95 22.58
N PHE A 36 32.12 -21.44 21.90
CA PHE A 36 31.44 -22.17 20.83
C PHE A 36 32.04 -21.77 19.47
N ALA A 37 32.61 -22.76 18.77
CA ALA A 37 32.87 -22.62 17.35
C ALA A 37 31.57 -22.93 16.60
N CYS A 38 31.19 -22.12 15.62
CA CYS A 38 30.02 -22.40 14.79
C CYS A 38 30.37 -22.24 13.32
N LYS A 39 29.80 -23.11 12.47
CA LYS A 39 29.98 -23.05 11.02
C LYS A 39 28.61 -22.95 10.36
N SER A 40 28.47 -22.01 9.44
CA SER A 40 27.26 -21.88 8.65
C SER A 40 27.40 -22.67 7.35
N LEU A 41 26.39 -23.47 7.03
CA LEU A 41 26.25 -24.20 5.78
C LEU A 41 24.91 -23.82 5.17
N VAL A 42 24.93 -23.39 3.91
CA VAL A 42 23.69 -23.15 3.15
C VAL A 42 23.14 -24.51 2.77
N SER A 43 21.94 -24.85 3.24
CA SER A 43 21.28 -26.10 2.90
C SER A 43 20.72 -26.00 1.48
N ARG A 44 21.53 -26.36 0.47
CA ARG A 44 21.03 -26.62 -0.89
C ARG A 44 20.26 -27.93 -0.89
N GLY A 45 18.94 -27.83 -0.74
CA GLY A 45 18.00 -28.84 -1.23
C GLY A 45 18.17 -30.26 -0.69
N ASN A 46 18.20 -30.46 0.63
CA ASN A 46 17.96 -31.80 1.19
C ASN A 46 16.48 -31.97 1.55
N ILE A 47 15.70 -32.29 0.52
CA ILE A 47 14.29 -32.73 0.59
C ILE A 47 14.15 -34.00 1.48
N PHE A 48 15.26 -34.70 1.78
CA PHE A 48 15.29 -35.94 2.54
C PHE A 48 15.41 -35.81 4.07
N ASN A 49 15.44 -34.59 4.63
CA ASN A 49 15.54 -34.36 6.08
C ASN A 49 14.19 -34.01 6.76
N SER A 50 13.07 -34.35 6.13
CA SER A 50 11.72 -34.18 6.70
C SER A 50 11.39 -35.19 7.80
N PHE A 51 12.13 -36.31 7.88
CA PHE A 51 11.91 -37.34 8.88
C PHE A 51 12.56 -36.94 10.21
N CYS A 52 11.72 -36.80 11.23
CA CYS A 52 12.18 -36.51 12.58
C CYS A 52 12.61 -37.79 13.31
N GLN A 53 13.63 -37.67 14.15
CA GLN A 53 14.08 -38.73 15.06
C GLN A 53 13.45 -38.53 16.43
N GLN A 54 13.23 -39.61 17.17
CA GLN A 54 12.79 -39.50 18.56
C GLN A 54 13.89 -38.85 19.41
N PRO A 55 13.56 -37.83 20.23
CA PRO A 55 14.54 -37.19 21.09
C PRO A 55 15.07 -38.21 22.14
N PRO A 56 16.35 -38.13 22.52
CA PRO A 56 16.92 -38.94 23.60
C PRO A 56 16.17 -38.69 24.91
N ALA A 57 16.01 -39.72 25.75
CA ALA A 57 15.33 -39.59 27.04
C ALA A 57 16.02 -38.59 28.00
N SER A 58 17.32 -38.37 27.84
CA SER A 58 18.11 -37.39 28.61
C SER A 58 17.86 -35.94 28.18
N MET A 59 17.20 -35.73 27.04
CA MET A 59 17.05 -34.41 26.44
C MET A 59 15.88 -33.66 27.11
N PRO A 60 16.11 -32.43 27.60
CA PRO A 60 15.03 -31.64 28.19
C PRO A 60 13.97 -31.29 27.15
N ARG A 61 12.70 -31.24 27.57
CA ARG A 61 11.58 -30.90 26.65
C ARG A 61 11.68 -29.47 26.09
N SER A 62 12.40 -28.57 26.76
CA SER A 62 12.58 -27.16 26.39
C SER A 62 14.04 -26.85 26.00
N VAL A 63 14.63 -27.67 25.13
CA VAL A 63 15.98 -27.43 24.61
C VAL A 63 16.06 -26.10 23.87
N LEU A 64 15.06 -25.79 23.04
CA LEU A 64 14.95 -24.51 22.36
C LEU A 64 14.34 -23.49 23.33
N GLY A 65 15.06 -22.41 23.59
CA GLY A 65 14.67 -21.37 24.53
C GLY A 65 13.79 -20.32 23.87
N ALA A 66 14.40 -19.40 23.12
CA ALA A 66 13.70 -18.29 22.47
C ALA A 66 14.16 -18.09 21.03
N LEU A 67 13.21 -17.70 20.18
CA LEU A 67 13.41 -17.26 18.81
C LEU A 67 13.05 -15.77 18.74
N GLY A 68 14.03 -14.93 18.41
CA GLY A 68 13.87 -13.51 18.19
C GLY A 68 14.11 -13.16 16.73
N LEU A 69 13.17 -12.43 16.13
CA LEU A 69 13.21 -12.03 14.72
C LEU A 69 13.24 -10.50 14.63
N SER A 70 14.10 -9.99 13.76
CA SER A 70 14.22 -8.56 13.51
C SER A 70 14.74 -8.31 12.10
N THR A 71 14.53 -7.13 11.57
CA THR A 71 15.05 -6.75 10.25
C THR A 71 16.36 -5.99 10.37
N ALA A 72 17.23 -6.20 9.39
CA ALA A 72 18.46 -5.47 9.21
C ALA A 72 18.62 -5.04 7.74
N MET A 73 19.45 -4.04 7.50
CA MET A 73 19.73 -3.54 6.15
C MET A 73 21.20 -3.75 5.80
N LYS A 74 21.46 -4.36 4.64
CA LYS A 74 22.78 -4.38 4.02
C LYS A 74 22.80 -3.46 2.83
N CYS A 75 23.69 -2.48 2.88
CA CYS A 75 23.81 -1.44 1.87
C CYS A 75 25.09 -1.59 1.09
N SER A 76 24.98 -1.53 -0.23
CA SER A 76 26.11 -1.58 -1.14
C SER A 76 25.97 -0.41 -2.10
N PRO A 77 26.52 0.78 -1.76
CA PRO A 77 26.50 1.94 -2.65
C PRO A 77 27.24 1.59 -3.96
N PRO A 78 26.71 1.93 -5.16
CA PRO A 78 25.54 2.77 -5.44
C PRO A 78 24.19 2.04 -5.53
N ASP A 79 24.15 0.71 -5.43
CA ASP A 79 22.99 -0.16 -5.72
C ASP A 79 21.87 -0.12 -4.65
N GLY A 80 22.04 0.69 -3.61
CA GLY A 80 21.08 0.86 -2.52
C GLY A 80 21.22 -0.20 -1.43
N CYS A 81 20.14 -0.41 -0.67
CA CYS A 81 20.10 -1.37 0.45
C CYS A 81 19.13 -2.53 0.19
N SER A 82 19.49 -3.69 0.71
CA SER A 82 18.65 -4.89 0.75
C SER A 82 18.22 -5.19 2.17
N LEU A 83 16.98 -5.66 2.35
CA LEU A 83 16.50 -6.14 3.64
C LEU A 83 16.98 -7.56 3.92
N LEU A 84 17.40 -7.77 5.15
CA LEU A 84 17.86 -9.04 5.69
C LEU A 84 17.05 -9.37 6.94
N LEU A 85 16.63 -10.61 7.07
CA LEU A 85 16.04 -11.12 8.30
C LEU A 85 17.17 -11.58 9.24
N ARG A 86 17.22 -10.95 10.41
CA ARG A 86 18.07 -11.31 11.53
C ARG A 86 17.32 -12.22 12.50
N VAL A 87 17.90 -13.39 12.73
CA VAL A 87 17.39 -14.43 13.62
C VAL A 87 18.35 -14.56 14.79
N ASN A 88 17.82 -14.37 16.00
CA ASN A 88 18.47 -14.69 17.26
C ASN A 88 17.80 -15.93 17.84
N ALA A 89 18.52 -17.03 17.87
CA ALA A 89 18.07 -18.27 18.49
C ALA A 89 18.83 -18.49 19.80
N SER A 90 18.13 -18.92 20.84
CA SER A 90 18.75 -19.39 22.08
C SER A 90 18.31 -20.82 22.38
N LEU A 91 19.24 -21.65 22.82
CA LEU A 91 18.97 -23.02 23.23
C LEU A 91 19.91 -23.44 24.36
N THR A 92 19.55 -24.51 25.05
CA THR A 92 20.46 -25.23 25.94
C THR A 92 21.16 -26.32 25.13
N PHE A 93 22.48 -26.23 25.01
CA PHE A 93 23.23 -27.18 24.19
C PHE A 93 23.26 -28.57 24.85
N HIS A 94 22.87 -29.60 24.12
CA HIS A 94 22.84 -30.99 24.57
C HIS A 94 23.83 -31.81 23.75
N GLU A 95 24.46 -32.84 24.32
CA GLU A 95 25.52 -33.61 23.66
C GLU A 95 25.09 -34.28 22.35
N SER A 96 23.80 -34.61 22.23
CA SER A 96 23.21 -35.20 21.02
C SER A 96 22.94 -34.18 19.90
N LEU A 97 23.05 -32.87 20.18
CA LEU A 97 22.91 -31.82 19.18
C LEU A 97 24.22 -31.61 18.43
N GLN A 98 24.11 -31.56 17.11
CA GLN A 98 25.19 -31.21 16.20
C GLN A 98 25.04 -29.78 15.67
N GLY A 99 23.88 -29.16 15.91
CA GLY A 99 23.59 -27.82 15.40
C GLY A 99 22.10 -27.49 15.37
N LEU A 100 21.79 -26.49 14.55
CA LEU A 100 20.45 -25.97 14.30
C LEU A 100 20.22 -25.78 12.82
N GLU A 101 18.97 -25.86 12.40
CA GLU A 101 18.52 -25.45 11.08
C GLU A 101 17.46 -24.36 11.23
N VAL A 102 17.64 -23.27 10.50
CA VAL A 102 16.70 -22.16 10.43
C VAL A 102 16.14 -22.12 9.02
N CYS A 103 14.82 -22.12 8.87
CA CYS A 103 14.17 -21.98 7.57
C CYS A 103 13.21 -20.80 7.58
N SER A 104 13.33 -19.92 6.60
CA SER A 104 12.38 -18.85 6.31
C SER A 104 11.50 -19.28 5.15
N THR A 105 10.18 -19.31 5.35
CA THR A 105 9.21 -19.61 4.29
C THR A 105 8.33 -18.41 4.02
N SER A 106 8.27 -17.97 2.76
CA SER A 106 7.32 -16.96 2.31
C SER A 106 5.90 -17.51 2.39
N LEU A 107 5.00 -16.81 3.08
CA LEU A 107 3.59 -17.22 3.14
C LEU A 107 2.86 -16.97 1.82
N ASP A 108 3.38 -16.06 0.99
CA ASP A 108 2.76 -15.66 -0.27
C ASP A 108 3.16 -16.60 -1.42
N THR A 109 4.45 -16.93 -1.54
CA THR A 109 4.99 -17.79 -2.63
C THR A 109 5.25 -19.23 -2.23
N GLN A 110 5.23 -19.55 -0.93
CA GLN A 110 5.69 -20.83 -0.38
C GLN A 110 7.17 -21.14 -0.68
N GLU A 111 7.96 -20.14 -1.09
CA GLU A 111 9.40 -20.32 -1.27
C GLU A 111 10.09 -20.42 0.08
N THR A 112 10.93 -21.45 0.26
CA THR A 112 11.64 -21.71 1.52
C THR A 112 13.15 -21.59 1.33
N GLN A 113 13.79 -20.82 2.20
CA GLN A 113 15.25 -20.73 2.31
C GLN A 113 15.70 -21.29 3.65
N CYS A 114 16.63 -22.24 3.66
CA CYS A 114 17.13 -22.88 4.88
C CYS A 114 18.64 -22.69 5.06
N GLN A 115 19.04 -22.45 6.30
CA GLN A 115 20.42 -22.33 6.72
C GLN A 115 20.69 -23.29 7.88
N THR A 116 21.76 -24.07 7.79
CA THR A 116 22.20 -24.95 8.87
C THR A 116 23.40 -24.33 9.57
N VAL A 117 23.34 -24.28 10.91
CA VAL A 117 24.43 -23.88 11.78
C VAL A 117 24.95 -25.13 12.49
N GLN A 118 26.15 -25.56 12.16
CA GLN A 118 26.80 -26.70 12.79
C GLN A 118 27.70 -26.23 13.95
N VAL A 119 27.63 -26.99 15.04
CA VAL A 119 28.51 -26.85 16.20
C VAL A 119 29.53 -27.99 16.16
N PRO A 120 30.83 -27.72 15.97
CA PRO A 120 31.85 -28.76 15.94
C PRO A 120 31.94 -29.52 17.26
N ARG A 121 32.35 -30.79 17.17
CA ARG A 121 32.51 -31.68 18.33
C ARG A 121 33.42 -31.12 19.43
N ALA A 122 34.39 -30.27 19.09
CA ALA A 122 35.25 -29.62 20.07
C ALA A 122 34.47 -28.78 21.10
N SER A 123 33.33 -28.20 20.70
CA SER A 123 32.46 -27.40 21.58
C SER A 123 31.48 -28.25 22.40
N HIS A 124 31.45 -29.58 22.24
CA HIS A 124 30.58 -30.46 23.05
C HIS A 124 30.97 -30.50 24.52
N ARG A 125 32.19 -30.06 24.87
CA ARG A 125 32.61 -29.85 26.27
C ARG A 125 31.75 -28.80 27.00
N GLN A 126 30.97 -28.01 26.26
CA GLN A 126 30.06 -26.99 26.80
C GLN A 126 28.61 -27.48 26.88
N ALA A 127 28.36 -28.80 26.85
CA ALA A 127 27.03 -29.36 27.10
C ALA A 127 26.43 -28.84 28.41
N GLY A 128 25.13 -28.54 28.38
CA GLY A 128 24.39 -27.91 29.48
C GLY A 128 24.44 -26.37 29.50
N GLN A 129 25.34 -25.73 28.76
CA GLN A 129 25.39 -24.27 28.66
C GLN A 129 24.37 -23.73 27.64
N GLN A 130 23.98 -22.46 27.82
CA GLN A 130 23.11 -21.76 26.88
C GLN A 130 23.90 -21.28 25.67
N LEU A 131 23.50 -21.74 24.48
CA LEU A 131 24.04 -21.33 23.19
C LEU A 131 23.11 -20.28 22.56
N GLN A 132 23.64 -19.09 22.30
CA GLN A 132 22.95 -18.02 21.58
C GLN A 132 23.54 -17.87 20.17
N VAL A 133 22.75 -18.20 19.16
CA VAL A 133 23.16 -18.11 17.76
C VAL A 133 22.47 -16.91 17.14
N ARG A 134 23.26 -16.01 16.55
CA ARG A 134 22.75 -14.90 15.73
C ARG A 134 23.12 -15.10 14.29
N PHE A 135 22.14 -14.93 13.41
CA PHE A 135 22.27 -15.11 11.98
C PHE A 135 21.52 -14.00 11.23
N ASP A 136 22.12 -13.40 10.20
CA ASP A 136 21.51 -12.29 9.47
C ASP A 136 21.69 -12.32 7.94
N CYS A 137 21.72 -13.52 7.32
CA CYS A 137 21.89 -13.62 5.86
C CYS A 137 20.63 -13.96 5.05
N PHE A 138 19.44 -14.07 5.65
CA PHE A 138 18.22 -14.33 4.87
C PHE A 138 17.78 -13.07 4.13
N LYS A 139 17.86 -13.07 2.79
CA LYS A 139 17.31 -11.97 1.99
C LYS A 139 15.79 -12.02 1.99
N VAL A 140 15.17 -10.88 2.29
CA VAL A 140 13.72 -10.74 2.39
C VAL A 140 13.25 -9.49 1.67
N GLY A 141 12.00 -9.49 1.20
CA GLY A 141 11.35 -8.35 0.57
C GLY A 141 10.76 -7.37 1.58
N VAL A 142 10.29 -6.22 1.08
CA VAL A 142 9.51 -5.24 1.85
C VAL A 142 8.06 -5.72 2.02
N ALA A 143 7.44 -5.46 3.18
CA ALA A 143 6.07 -5.85 3.49
C ALA A 143 5.74 -7.34 3.22
N GLN A 144 6.73 -8.22 3.36
CA GLN A 144 6.63 -9.66 3.13
C GLN A 144 6.20 -10.37 4.40
N SER A 145 5.30 -11.37 4.27
CA SER A 145 4.87 -12.21 5.38
C SER A 145 5.64 -13.54 5.37
N LEU A 146 6.38 -13.80 6.45
CA LEU A 146 7.27 -14.94 6.59
C LEU A 146 6.84 -15.85 7.74
N TYR A 147 7.02 -17.15 7.58
CA TYR A 147 7.00 -18.12 8.67
C TYR A 147 8.40 -18.69 8.86
N VAL A 148 9.02 -18.36 9.99
CA VAL A 148 10.38 -18.76 10.31
C VAL A 148 10.32 -19.93 11.27
N THR A 149 11.04 -21.01 10.93
CA THR A 149 11.13 -22.21 11.75
C THR A 149 12.56 -22.46 12.20
N LEU A 150 12.72 -22.87 13.45
CA LEU A 150 13.98 -23.27 14.05
C LEU A 150 13.86 -24.74 14.44
N ARG A 151 14.78 -25.56 13.92
CA ARG A 151 14.87 -27.00 14.15
C ARG A 151 16.25 -27.37 14.68
N THR A 152 16.31 -28.51 15.34
CA THR A 152 17.56 -29.14 15.80
C THR A 152 18.22 -29.91 14.66
N VAL A 153 19.54 -30.10 14.74
CA VAL A 153 20.30 -31.00 13.86
C VAL A 153 20.98 -32.06 14.74
N PRO A 154 20.66 -33.36 14.59
CA PRO A 154 19.61 -33.92 13.73
C PRO A 154 18.19 -33.46 14.14
N HIS A 155 17.24 -33.56 13.22
CA HIS A 155 15.86 -33.10 13.45
C HIS A 155 15.14 -34.00 14.45
N PHE A 156 14.90 -33.52 15.67
CA PHE A 156 14.13 -34.25 16.69
C PHE A 156 12.64 -33.92 16.66
N CYS A 157 11.79 -34.95 16.76
CA CYS A 157 10.34 -34.82 16.73
C CYS A 157 9.84 -33.95 17.89
N GLY A 158 8.97 -32.99 17.59
CA GLY A 158 8.38 -32.10 18.59
C GLY A 158 9.33 -31.03 19.17
N VAL A 159 10.61 -31.03 18.79
CA VAL A 159 11.60 -30.04 19.23
C VAL A 159 11.85 -29.03 18.12
N GLN A 160 10.89 -28.12 17.94
CA GLN A 160 10.97 -27.02 16.97
C GLN A 160 10.27 -25.77 17.49
N LEU A 161 10.73 -24.59 17.05
CA LEU A 161 10.04 -23.32 17.26
C LEU A 161 9.63 -22.75 15.91
N GLY A 162 8.48 -22.07 15.88
CA GLY A 162 7.98 -21.40 14.69
C GLY A 162 7.38 -20.06 15.06
N GLN A 163 7.69 -19.03 14.28
CA GLN A 163 7.15 -17.69 14.50
C GLN A 163 6.85 -17.03 13.15
N GLN A 164 5.70 -16.38 13.06
CA GLN A 164 5.35 -15.54 11.93
C GLN A 164 5.99 -14.15 12.11
N TYR A 165 6.54 -13.61 11.03
CA TYR A 165 7.18 -12.30 11.01
C TYR A 165 6.74 -11.52 9.77
N HIS A 166 6.53 -10.22 9.92
CA HIS A 166 6.19 -9.33 8.82
C HIS A 166 7.31 -8.30 8.69
N THR A 167 7.88 -8.20 7.49
CA THR A 167 8.93 -7.20 7.23
C THR A 167 8.32 -5.82 7.03
N GLU A 168 9.17 -4.83 7.20
CA GLU A 168 8.87 -3.42 7.22
C GLU A 168 8.47 -2.98 5.80
N ASP A 169 7.50 -2.07 5.75
CA ASP A 169 6.98 -1.54 4.51
C ASP A 169 7.74 -0.28 4.07
N CYS A 170 7.45 0.20 2.86
CA CYS A 170 8.04 1.44 2.34
C CYS A 170 7.55 2.72 3.04
N ARG A 171 6.61 2.64 4.00
CA ARG A 171 6.19 3.78 4.80
C ARG A 171 7.18 4.06 5.92
N GLU A 172 7.94 3.04 6.32
CA GLU A 172 9.04 3.22 7.26
C GLU A 172 10.12 4.09 6.62
N GLU A 173 10.45 5.20 7.28
CA GLU A 173 11.27 6.27 6.69
C GLU A 173 12.63 5.76 6.20
N ASP A 174 13.29 4.93 7.00
CA ASP A 174 14.63 4.40 6.68
C ASP A 174 14.58 3.38 5.52
N VAL A 175 13.52 2.58 5.44
CA VAL A 175 13.29 1.62 4.34
C VAL A 175 12.98 2.36 3.05
N GLY A 176 11.99 3.27 3.08
CA GLY A 176 11.57 4.06 1.93
C GLY A 176 12.69 4.92 1.35
N LYS A 177 13.62 5.36 2.20
CA LYS A 177 14.77 6.16 1.76
C LYS A 177 15.86 5.35 1.08
N ASN A 178 16.10 4.10 1.49
CA ASN A 178 17.32 3.37 1.15
C ASN A 178 17.11 2.08 0.33
N VAL A 179 15.92 1.47 0.37
CA VAL A 179 15.64 0.20 -0.33
C VAL A 179 15.14 0.48 -1.76
N PRO A 180 15.80 -0.06 -2.81
CA PRO A 180 15.42 0.20 -4.20
C PRO A 180 13.98 -0.14 -4.54
N ASP A 181 13.42 -1.23 -4.02
CA ASP A 181 12.01 -1.61 -4.26
C ASP A 181 11.02 -0.52 -3.82
N CYS A 182 11.41 0.34 -2.86
CA CYS A 182 10.61 1.47 -2.41
C CYS A 182 10.79 2.74 -3.27
N PHE A 183 11.81 2.80 -4.13
CA PHE A 183 12.06 3.98 -4.97
C PHE A 183 10.97 4.20 -6.03
N ALA A 184 10.11 3.21 -6.27
CA ALA A 184 8.87 3.42 -6.99
C ALA A 184 7.98 4.53 -6.38
N GLN A 185 8.09 4.83 -5.08
CA GLN A 185 7.42 5.99 -4.46
C GLN A 185 8.09 7.34 -4.80
N LYS A 186 9.36 7.34 -5.24
CA LYS A 186 10.14 8.53 -5.59
C LYS A 186 10.07 8.89 -7.08
N LEU A 187 9.22 8.21 -7.85
CA LEU A 187 9.02 8.51 -9.26
C LEU A 187 8.41 9.90 -9.41
N SER A 188 9.09 10.76 -10.18
CA SER A 188 8.53 12.04 -10.56
C SER A 188 7.66 11.85 -11.80
N TYR A 189 6.49 12.47 -11.82
CA TYR A 189 5.59 12.42 -12.97
C TYR A 189 5.07 13.82 -13.32
N TRP A 190 4.77 14.01 -14.60
CA TRP A 190 4.26 15.25 -15.16
C TRP A 190 3.07 14.94 -16.05
N VAL A 191 2.02 15.76 -15.97
CA VAL A 191 0.83 15.61 -16.81
C VAL A 191 0.92 16.61 -17.96
N ASP A 192 1.07 16.12 -19.18
CA ASP A 192 0.95 16.92 -20.40
C ASP A 192 -0.49 16.82 -20.91
N ARG A 193 -1.31 17.84 -20.59
CA ARG A 193 -2.71 17.93 -21.00
C ARG A 193 -2.88 18.17 -22.50
N SER A 194 -1.94 18.88 -23.12
CA SER A 194 -1.97 19.19 -24.56
C SER A 194 -1.79 17.92 -25.40
N ARG A 195 -0.89 17.02 -24.98
CA ARG A 195 -0.64 15.75 -25.66
C ARG A 195 -1.44 14.59 -25.09
N LYS A 196 -2.21 14.80 -24.01
CA LYS A 196 -2.92 13.77 -23.25
C LYS A 196 -2.02 12.58 -22.85
N VAL A 197 -0.84 12.90 -22.30
CA VAL A 197 0.11 11.89 -21.81
C VAL A 197 0.56 12.19 -20.38
N ILE A 198 0.81 11.14 -19.61
CA ILE A 198 1.53 11.22 -18.33
C ILE A 198 2.98 10.82 -18.61
N LEU A 199 3.91 11.73 -18.31
CA LEU A 199 5.34 11.50 -18.42
C LEU A 199 5.86 11.06 -17.06
N VAL A 200 6.41 9.86 -16.99
CA VAL A 200 6.99 9.29 -15.77
C VAL A 200 8.51 9.28 -15.92
N GLN A 201 9.20 9.85 -14.94
CA GLN A 201 10.65 9.88 -14.87
C GLN A 201 11.11 8.92 -13.78
N VAL A 202 11.77 7.85 -14.21
CA VAL A 202 12.37 6.85 -13.32
C VAL A 202 13.78 7.34 -12.94
N PRO A 203 14.11 7.43 -11.64
CA PRO A 203 15.44 7.85 -11.20
C PRO A 203 16.47 6.81 -11.64
N GLU A 204 17.66 7.30 -11.98
CA GLU A 204 18.83 6.46 -12.20
C GLU A 204 19.18 5.76 -10.89
N SER A 205 18.95 4.46 -10.86
CA SER A 205 19.29 3.61 -9.73
C SER A 205 19.80 2.29 -10.28
N GLY A 206 20.87 1.74 -9.71
CA GLY A 206 21.36 0.38 -10.01
C GLY A 206 20.40 -0.73 -9.58
N GLY A 207 19.11 -0.44 -9.49
CA GLY A 207 18.06 -1.32 -9.00
C GLY A 207 17.45 -2.23 -10.07
N PRO A 208 16.50 -3.10 -9.69
CA PRO A 208 15.81 -3.99 -10.61
C PRO A 208 15.01 -3.21 -11.67
N ASP A 209 14.57 -3.90 -12.72
CA ASP A 209 13.63 -3.33 -13.67
C ASP A 209 12.30 -2.97 -12.96
N TYR A 210 11.55 -2.03 -13.53
CA TYR A 210 10.24 -1.63 -13.00
C TYR A 210 9.16 -1.78 -14.06
N TYR A 211 7.93 -2.02 -13.63
CA TYR A 211 6.75 -1.92 -14.48
C TYR A 211 5.95 -0.70 -14.12
N VAL A 212 5.49 0.01 -15.14
CA VAL A 212 4.67 1.22 -14.99
C VAL A 212 3.45 1.07 -15.88
N ARG A 213 2.25 1.28 -15.34
CA ARG A 213 0.99 1.26 -16.12
C ARG A 213 0.01 2.33 -15.67
N LEU A 214 -0.98 2.60 -16.52
CA LEU A 214 -2.19 3.31 -16.12
C LEU A 214 -3.29 2.30 -15.79
N CYS A 215 -4.05 2.59 -14.74
CA CYS A 215 -5.21 1.79 -14.37
C CYS A 215 -6.35 2.66 -13.82
N LEU A 216 -7.56 2.10 -13.83
CA LEU A 216 -8.72 2.68 -13.16
C LEU A 216 -8.84 2.08 -11.77
N LYS A 217 -8.65 2.92 -10.74
CA LYS A 217 -8.81 2.55 -9.35
C LYS A 217 -10.27 2.35 -9.01
N ARG A 218 -10.67 1.09 -8.89
CA ARG A 218 -11.97 0.66 -8.36
C ARG A 218 -11.78 -0.07 -7.03
N PHE A 219 -12.31 -1.28 -6.91
CA PHE A 219 -11.97 -2.19 -5.82
C PHE A 219 -10.53 -2.71 -6.00
N ILE A 220 -10.19 -3.07 -7.24
CA ILE A 220 -8.83 -3.33 -7.71
C ILE A 220 -8.46 -2.29 -8.80
N CYS A 221 -7.19 -2.31 -9.21
CA CYS A 221 -6.66 -1.46 -10.29
C CYS A 221 -6.89 -2.19 -11.63
N GLU A 222 -7.94 -1.79 -12.34
CA GLU A 222 -8.34 -2.35 -13.64
C GLU A 222 -7.50 -1.74 -14.77
N ASP A 223 -7.02 -2.57 -15.70
CA ASP A 223 -6.13 -2.12 -16.75
C ASP A 223 -6.72 -0.99 -17.62
N ALA A 224 -5.99 0.13 -17.69
CA ALA A 224 -6.31 1.28 -18.55
C ALA A 224 -5.21 1.53 -19.60
N GLY A 225 -4.22 0.64 -19.66
CA GLY A 225 -3.10 0.69 -20.60
C GLY A 225 -2.16 -0.49 -20.36
N ALA A 226 -1.38 -0.86 -21.38
CA ALA A 226 -0.41 -1.93 -21.28
C ALA A 226 0.73 -1.57 -20.30
N PRO A 227 1.17 -2.49 -19.43
CA PRO A 227 2.35 -2.27 -18.60
C PRO A 227 3.60 -2.03 -19.45
N VAL A 228 4.34 -0.98 -19.14
CA VAL A 228 5.63 -0.67 -19.75
C VAL A 228 6.74 -1.10 -18.81
N ARG A 229 7.64 -1.96 -19.28
CA ARG A 229 8.85 -2.35 -18.54
C ARG A 229 9.94 -1.30 -18.74
N VAL A 230 10.42 -0.74 -17.64
CA VAL A 230 11.54 0.19 -17.58
C VAL A 230 12.76 -0.55 -17.07
N ILE A 231 13.82 -0.54 -17.85
CA ILE A 231 15.07 -1.22 -17.51
C ILE A 231 15.85 -0.32 -16.54
N GLY A 232 16.13 -0.81 -15.33
CA GLY A 232 16.78 -0.03 -14.26
C GLY A 232 18.23 0.36 -14.58
N ASN A 233 18.93 -0.49 -15.34
CA ASN A 233 20.35 -0.35 -15.67
C ASN A 233 20.65 0.59 -16.88
N ARG A 234 19.79 1.57 -17.16
CA ARG A 234 20.03 2.58 -18.22
C ARG A 234 19.67 3.97 -17.72
N VAL A 235 20.37 4.97 -18.27
CA VAL A 235 20.15 6.41 -18.06
C VAL A 235 18.67 6.74 -17.82
N SER A 236 18.41 7.51 -16.77
CA SER A 236 17.11 8.13 -16.41
C SER A 236 16.11 8.16 -17.57
N ARG A 237 15.24 7.13 -17.66
CA ARG A 237 14.35 6.95 -18.81
C ARG A 237 12.98 7.59 -18.54
N ARG A 238 12.56 8.44 -19.47
CA ARG A 238 11.21 9.01 -19.46
C ARG A 238 10.26 8.09 -20.21
N VAL A 239 9.16 7.72 -19.58
CA VAL A 239 8.09 6.91 -20.17
C VAL A 239 6.88 7.79 -20.39
N SER A 240 6.28 7.71 -21.58
CA SER A 240 5.03 8.40 -21.91
C SER A 240 3.87 7.42 -21.89
N LEU A 241 2.89 7.67 -21.02
CA LEU A 241 1.67 6.88 -20.92
C LEU A 241 0.48 7.70 -21.43
N PRO A 242 -0.10 7.36 -22.59
CA PRO A 242 -1.24 8.10 -23.13
C PRO A 242 -2.53 7.80 -22.35
N TYR A 243 -3.40 8.79 -22.21
CA TYR A 243 -4.73 8.64 -21.62
C TYR A 243 -5.81 9.27 -22.50
N SER A 244 -7.04 8.74 -22.43
CA SER A 244 -8.15 9.24 -23.24
C SER A 244 -8.93 10.37 -22.55
N GLN A 245 -9.15 10.23 -21.24
CA GLN A 245 -9.99 11.10 -20.41
C GLN A 245 -9.32 11.34 -19.05
N GLU A 246 -9.49 12.55 -18.51
CA GLU A 246 -8.98 12.96 -17.19
C GLU A 246 -9.93 12.46 -16.09
N LEU A 247 -9.87 11.17 -15.78
CA LEU A 247 -10.74 10.53 -14.81
C LEU A 247 -10.14 10.57 -13.39
N SER A 248 -10.94 10.88 -12.37
CA SER A 248 -10.46 10.97 -10.97
C SER A 248 -9.96 9.67 -10.37
N CYS A 249 -10.38 8.54 -10.93
CA CYS A 249 -9.91 7.20 -10.60
C CYS A 249 -8.78 6.71 -11.52
N LEU A 250 -8.34 7.48 -12.51
CA LEU A 250 -7.19 7.12 -13.33
C LEU A 250 -5.92 7.33 -12.51
N CYS A 251 -5.20 6.23 -12.30
CA CYS A 251 -4.02 6.18 -11.46
C CYS A 251 -2.84 5.58 -12.22
N LEU A 252 -1.67 6.08 -11.90
CA LEU A 252 -0.38 5.50 -12.23
C LEU A 252 -0.10 4.39 -11.22
N GLU A 253 0.16 3.17 -11.70
CA GLU A 253 0.60 2.05 -10.87
C GLU A 253 2.02 1.63 -11.24
N VAL A 254 2.86 1.44 -10.22
CA VAL A 254 4.27 1.09 -10.38
C VAL A 254 4.70 0.01 -9.39
N TRP A 255 5.51 -0.93 -9.85
CA TRP A 255 6.12 -1.99 -9.03
C TRP A 255 7.47 -2.42 -9.62
N SER A 256 8.37 -2.96 -8.80
CA SER A 256 9.61 -3.58 -9.29
C SER A 256 9.31 -4.91 -9.98
N ALA A 257 10.16 -5.32 -10.92
CA ALA A 257 10.07 -6.58 -11.65
C ALA A 257 10.60 -7.77 -10.83
N THR A 258 10.40 -7.72 -9.52
CA THR A 258 10.71 -8.78 -8.57
C THR A 258 9.42 -9.53 -8.19
N PRO A 259 9.50 -10.82 -7.82
CA PRO A 259 8.37 -11.52 -7.24
C PRO A 259 7.82 -10.77 -6.02
N ASP A 260 6.49 -10.72 -5.87
CA ASP A 260 5.77 -10.07 -4.77
C ASP A 260 6.06 -8.58 -4.56
N ALA A 261 6.54 -7.89 -5.60
CA ALA A 261 6.77 -6.47 -5.54
C ALA A 261 5.49 -5.70 -5.15
N VAL A 262 5.62 -4.85 -4.13
CA VAL A 262 4.54 -3.99 -3.67
C VAL A 262 4.16 -3.00 -4.77
N ARG A 263 2.87 -2.98 -5.12
CA ARG A 263 2.32 -2.06 -6.12
C ARG A 263 1.98 -0.73 -5.47
N ILE A 264 2.57 0.33 -5.98
CA ILE A 264 2.32 1.71 -5.53
C ILE A 264 1.42 2.39 -6.55
N GLN A 265 0.37 3.06 -6.06
CA GLN A 265 -0.62 3.74 -6.90
C GLN A 265 -0.72 5.22 -6.53
N THR A 266 -0.57 6.08 -7.55
CA THR A 266 -0.74 7.53 -7.43
C THR A 266 -1.74 8.02 -8.46
N CYS A 267 -2.72 8.83 -8.07
CA CYS A 267 -3.82 9.25 -8.94
C CYS A 267 -3.70 10.75 -9.26
N PRO A 268 -3.17 11.15 -10.43
CA PRO A 268 -2.89 12.55 -10.76
C PRO A 268 -4.15 13.42 -10.78
N PHE A 269 -5.26 12.87 -11.26
CA PHE A 269 -6.52 13.60 -11.48
C PHE A 269 -7.50 13.47 -10.31
N LYS A 270 -7.05 13.01 -9.13
CA LYS A 270 -7.94 12.69 -7.99
C LYS A 270 -8.90 13.85 -7.63
N ASN A 271 -8.45 15.09 -7.80
CA ASN A 271 -9.21 16.30 -7.49
C ASN A 271 -9.97 16.87 -8.70
N ASP A 272 -9.73 16.37 -9.91
CA ASP A 272 -10.42 16.81 -11.12
C ASP A 272 -11.77 16.10 -11.20
N THR A 273 -12.83 16.86 -10.90
CA THR A 273 -14.21 16.32 -10.79
C THR A 273 -15.11 16.74 -11.95
N GLU A 274 -14.59 17.52 -12.90
CA GLU A 274 -15.32 18.00 -14.07
C GLU A 274 -15.77 16.82 -14.96
N SER A 275 -14.88 15.86 -15.22
CA SER A 275 -15.14 14.70 -16.08
C SER A 275 -16.24 13.76 -15.56
N LEU A 276 -16.59 13.85 -14.28
CA LEU A 276 -17.70 13.07 -13.72
C LEU A 276 -19.06 13.47 -14.30
N TRP A 277 -19.20 14.73 -14.72
CA TRP A 277 -20.47 15.30 -15.19
C TRP A 277 -20.69 15.15 -16.69
N ASP A 278 -19.65 14.84 -17.47
CA ASP A 278 -19.74 14.57 -18.90
C ASP A 278 -20.59 13.33 -19.23
N ALA A 279 -20.82 12.46 -18.24
CA ALA A 279 -21.56 11.20 -18.41
C ALA A 279 -23.08 11.32 -18.25
N ILE A 280 -23.63 12.53 -18.11
CA ILE A 280 -25.08 12.77 -18.01
C ILE A 280 -25.71 12.55 -19.39
N ARG A 281 -26.73 11.68 -19.46
CA ARG A 281 -27.43 11.34 -20.71
C ARG A 281 -28.94 11.46 -20.51
N TYR A 282 -29.59 12.18 -21.43
CA TYR A 282 -31.04 12.19 -21.52
C TYR A 282 -31.52 11.19 -22.57
N HIS A 283 -32.51 10.37 -22.22
CA HIS A 283 -33.12 9.38 -23.09
C HIS A 283 -34.51 9.87 -23.52
N PRO A 284 -34.68 10.38 -24.76
CA PRO A 284 -35.94 10.97 -25.21
C PRO A 284 -37.11 9.98 -25.22
N GLY A 285 -36.86 8.71 -25.60
CA GLY A 285 -37.92 7.70 -25.72
C GLY A 285 -38.55 7.31 -24.38
N SER A 286 -37.77 7.31 -23.29
CA SER A 286 -38.25 6.97 -21.94
C SER A 286 -38.40 8.21 -21.05
N GLN A 287 -38.20 9.41 -21.59
CA GLN A 287 -38.14 10.68 -20.86
C GLN A 287 -37.29 10.58 -19.59
N ALA A 288 -36.17 9.87 -19.65
CA ALA A 288 -35.37 9.56 -18.48
C ALA A 288 -34.01 10.25 -18.54
N LEU A 289 -33.63 10.91 -17.43
CA LEU A 289 -32.29 11.40 -17.22
C LEU A 289 -31.47 10.31 -16.53
N SER A 290 -30.39 9.88 -17.16
CA SER A 290 -29.43 8.92 -16.59
C SER A 290 -28.08 9.58 -16.36
N TRP A 291 -27.40 9.17 -15.30
CA TRP A 291 -26.03 9.56 -15.02
C TRP A 291 -25.28 8.38 -14.45
N GLU A 292 -24.15 8.07 -15.05
CA GLU A 292 -23.31 6.94 -14.67
C GLU A 292 -21.85 7.40 -14.66
N PRO A 293 -21.26 7.65 -13.47
CA PRO A 293 -19.89 8.12 -13.41
C PRO A 293 -18.94 7.02 -13.87
N ALA A 294 -17.94 7.39 -14.67
CA ALA A 294 -16.89 6.47 -15.12
C ALA A 294 -16.06 5.92 -13.94
N CYS A 295 -15.97 6.70 -12.85
CA CYS A 295 -15.24 6.37 -11.64
C CYS A 295 -16.17 6.05 -10.45
N PRO A 296 -15.81 5.06 -9.61
CA PRO A 296 -16.55 4.80 -8.38
C PRO A 296 -16.50 6.01 -7.46
N MET A 297 -17.67 6.49 -7.06
CA MET A 297 -17.81 7.57 -6.09
C MET A 297 -18.77 7.16 -4.99
N ARG A 298 -18.59 7.78 -3.82
CA ARG A 298 -19.49 7.61 -2.68
C ARG A 298 -20.11 8.96 -2.40
N GLY A 299 -21.40 9.09 -2.67
CA GLY A 299 -22.12 10.34 -2.43
C GLY A 299 -23.61 10.23 -2.71
N ARG A 300 -24.28 11.37 -2.63
CA ARG A 300 -25.65 11.56 -3.11
C ARG A 300 -25.60 12.52 -4.29
N VAL A 301 -26.49 12.31 -5.24
CA VAL A 301 -26.73 13.25 -6.34
C VAL A 301 -28.21 13.61 -6.30
N SER A 302 -28.50 14.88 -6.54
CA SER A 302 -29.85 15.43 -6.56
C SER A 302 -30.06 16.26 -7.81
N LEU A 303 -31.32 16.36 -8.22
CA LEU A 303 -31.73 17.33 -9.22
C LEU A 303 -31.70 18.71 -8.59
N CYS A 304 -31.28 19.70 -9.37
CA CYS A 304 -31.33 21.09 -8.97
C CYS A 304 -31.84 21.94 -10.14
N TRP A 305 -32.43 23.07 -9.78
CA TRP A 305 -32.98 24.05 -10.68
C TRP A 305 -32.07 25.28 -10.71
N GLN A 306 -31.59 25.67 -11.89
CA GLN A 306 -30.78 26.85 -12.10
C GLN A 306 -31.61 27.95 -12.79
N PRO A 307 -32.05 29.00 -12.05
CA PRO A 307 -32.97 30.01 -12.58
C PRO A 307 -32.40 30.86 -13.72
N GLY A 308 -31.08 30.95 -13.82
CA GLY A 308 -30.40 31.73 -14.85
C GLY A 308 -28.89 31.47 -14.92
N PRO A 309 -28.20 31.98 -15.95
CA PRO A 309 -26.75 31.82 -16.10
C PRO A 309 -26.01 32.37 -14.87
N GLY A 310 -25.16 31.54 -14.24
CA GLY A 310 -24.41 31.92 -13.04
C GLY A 310 -25.18 31.93 -11.72
N ALA A 311 -26.50 31.70 -11.72
CA ALA A 311 -27.30 31.60 -10.50
C ALA A 311 -27.00 30.30 -9.73
N HIS A 312 -27.13 30.33 -8.39
CA HIS A 312 -26.99 29.14 -7.56
C HIS A 312 -28.07 28.11 -7.89
N CYS A 313 -27.67 26.85 -8.10
CA CYS A 313 -28.61 25.77 -8.37
C CYS A 313 -29.36 25.35 -7.09
N LEU A 314 -30.67 25.56 -7.12
CA LEU A 314 -31.62 25.28 -6.05
C LEU A 314 -31.98 23.79 -6.06
N GLU A 315 -31.62 23.08 -5.01
CA GLU A 315 -31.84 21.63 -4.94
C GLU A 315 -33.34 21.30 -4.86
N LEU A 316 -33.81 20.38 -5.71
CA LEU A 316 -35.19 19.89 -5.67
C LEU A 316 -35.35 18.93 -4.49
N LYS A 317 -36.29 19.23 -3.60
CA LYS A 317 -36.62 18.37 -2.45
C LYS A 317 -36.98 16.96 -2.91
N HIS A 318 -36.58 15.95 -2.13
CA HIS A 318 -36.81 14.52 -2.40
C HIS A 318 -36.19 13.94 -3.69
N SER A 319 -35.35 14.71 -4.40
CA SER A 319 -34.66 14.22 -5.61
C SER A 319 -33.33 13.51 -5.32
N GLY A 320 -32.87 13.45 -4.07
CA GLY A 320 -31.59 12.86 -3.71
C GLY A 320 -31.55 11.34 -3.89
N ARG A 321 -30.64 10.85 -4.74
CA ARG A 321 -30.37 9.42 -4.97
C ARG A 321 -28.93 9.05 -4.56
N PRO A 322 -28.69 7.82 -4.06
CA PRO A 322 -27.34 7.35 -3.77
C PRO A 322 -26.56 7.14 -5.08
N ALA A 323 -25.37 7.71 -5.17
CA ALA A 323 -24.48 7.59 -6.32
C ALA A 323 -23.54 6.39 -6.17
N ARG A 324 -24.08 5.15 -6.15
CA ARG A 324 -23.30 3.90 -6.05
C ARG A 324 -23.15 3.16 -7.39
N GLY A 325 -23.57 3.78 -8.49
CA GLY A 325 -23.65 3.21 -9.83
C GLY A 325 -24.49 4.11 -10.73
N ARG A 326 -25.12 3.54 -11.76
CA ARG A 326 -26.05 4.27 -12.63
C ARG A 326 -27.23 4.83 -11.82
N VAL A 327 -27.43 6.13 -11.91
CA VAL A 327 -28.57 6.85 -11.33
C VAL A 327 -29.53 7.22 -12.46
N GLN A 328 -30.83 7.02 -12.25
CA GLN A 328 -31.86 7.35 -13.23
C GLN A 328 -33.01 8.13 -12.59
N TYR A 329 -33.46 9.16 -13.29
CA TYR A 329 -34.66 9.94 -12.99
C TYR A 329 -35.65 9.76 -14.15
N PRO A 330 -36.76 9.04 -13.95
CA PRO A 330 -37.80 8.89 -14.97
C PRO A 330 -38.69 10.13 -15.04
N LEU A 331 -39.40 10.32 -16.16
CA LEU A 331 -40.40 11.38 -16.36
C LEU A 331 -39.82 12.79 -16.17
N VAL A 332 -38.62 13.01 -16.69
CA VAL A 332 -37.93 14.29 -16.66
C VAL A 332 -38.18 15.03 -17.97
N ASP A 333 -38.78 16.21 -17.90
CA ASP A 333 -38.90 17.09 -19.06
C ASP A 333 -37.55 17.73 -19.41
N THR A 334 -37.29 17.88 -20.71
CA THR A 334 -36.07 18.57 -21.19
C THR A 334 -36.19 20.06 -20.96
N GLN A 335 -35.80 20.51 -19.76
CA GLN A 335 -35.77 21.92 -19.41
C GLN A 335 -34.32 22.40 -19.23
N PRO A 336 -33.90 23.49 -19.88
CA PRO A 336 -32.50 23.95 -19.87
C PRO A 336 -32.01 24.40 -18.49
N GLN A 337 -32.91 24.56 -17.53
CA GLN A 337 -32.65 24.98 -16.15
C GLN A 337 -32.61 23.80 -15.17
N LEU A 338 -32.84 22.56 -15.63
CA LEU A 338 -32.73 21.37 -14.80
C LEU A 338 -31.32 20.76 -14.91
N CYS A 339 -30.64 20.62 -13.77
CA CYS A 339 -29.24 20.21 -13.70
C CYS A 339 -29.03 19.16 -12.57
N LEU A 340 -27.91 18.45 -12.60
CA LEU A 340 -27.51 17.52 -11.54
C LEU A 340 -26.48 18.18 -10.61
N LYS A 341 -26.62 17.96 -9.30
CA LYS A 341 -25.73 18.49 -8.26
C LYS A 341 -25.30 17.40 -7.29
N PRO A 342 -24.04 17.43 -6.81
CA PRO A 342 -23.63 16.59 -5.70
C PRO A 342 -24.34 17.04 -4.41
N GLY A 343 -25.11 16.14 -3.82
CA GLY A 343 -25.78 16.36 -2.54
C GLY A 343 -24.79 16.23 -1.38
N ARG A 344 -24.84 17.16 -0.42
CA ARG A 344 -24.15 16.98 0.87
C ARG A 344 -24.85 15.88 1.67
N TRP A 345 -24.09 15.09 2.41
CA TRP A 345 -24.66 14.16 3.38
C TRP A 345 -25.47 14.96 4.40
N PRO A 346 -26.65 14.48 4.85
CA PRO A 346 -27.13 14.92 6.15
C PRO A 346 -26.05 14.54 7.17
N SER A 347 -25.57 15.51 7.93
CA SER A 347 -24.76 15.26 9.12
C SER A 347 -25.51 14.27 10.01
N SER A 348 -25.06 13.02 10.07
CA SER A 348 -25.65 12.00 10.95
C SER A 348 -25.64 12.53 12.39
N PRO A 349 -26.74 12.43 13.17
CA PRO A 349 -26.76 12.86 14.57
C PRO A 349 -26.03 11.92 15.54
N HIS A 350 -25.43 10.82 15.08
CA HIS A 350 -24.84 9.80 15.95
C HIS A 350 -23.39 9.50 15.58
N PRO A 351 -22.43 9.70 16.51
CA PRO A 351 -21.06 9.25 16.33
C PRO A 351 -21.02 7.72 16.41
N LEU A 352 -20.63 7.07 15.31
CA LEU A 352 -20.23 5.66 15.32
C LEU A 352 -18.83 5.53 15.96
N PRO A 353 -18.55 4.47 16.71
CA PRO A 353 -17.24 4.28 17.35
C PRO A 353 -16.14 4.12 16.29
N ALA A 354 -15.00 4.76 16.54
CA ALA A 354 -13.84 4.70 15.66
C ALA A 354 -13.24 3.29 15.64
N ALA A 355 -13.44 2.57 14.54
CA ALA A 355 -12.57 1.44 14.18
C ALA A 355 -11.26 2.01 13.62
N SER A 356 -10.15 1.66 14.26
CA SER A 356 -8.79 2.09 13.98
C SER A 356 -8.34 1.68 12.57
N GLY A 357 -7.67 2.60 11.85
CA GLY A 357 -6.79 2.23 10.73
C GLY A 357 -7.00 2.89 9.36
N TRP A 358 -7.77 3.98 9.22
CA TRP A 358 -7.84 4.72 7.95
C TRP A 358 -7.46 6.20 8.08
N PRO A 359 -6.68 6.76 7.13
CA PRO A 359 -6.42 8.19 7.12
C PRO A 359 -7.73 8.94 6.90
N SER A 360 -8.09 9.75 7.89
CA SER A 360 -9.23 10.67 7.92
C SER A 360 -9.08 11.80 6.88
N SER A 361 -9.03 11.45 5.60
CA SER A 361 -9.19 12.39 4.50
C SER A 361 -10.54 12.14 3.86
N ARG A 362 -11.57 12.84 4.36
CA ARG A 362 -12.84 12.96 3.65
C ARG A 362 -12.51 13.53 2.26
N PRO A 363 -12.89 12.87 1.16
CA PRO A 363 -12.76 13.48 -0.16
C PRO A 363 -13.49 14.82 -0.12
N ALA A 364 -12.82 15.89 -0.54
CA ALA A 364 -13.50 17.16 -0.74
C ALA A 364 -14.71 16.91 -1.66
N PRO A 365 -15.90 17.44 -1.33
CA PRO A 365 -17.02 17.33 -2.23
C PRO A 365 -16.60 17.89 -3.60
N PRO A 366 -16.95 17.23 -4.71
CA PRO A 366 -16.70 17.77 -6.04
C PRO A 366 -17.20 19.21 -6.10
N GLY A 367 -16.42 20.07 -6.76
CA GLY A 367 -16.70 21.49 -6.89
C GLY A 367 -18.15 21.74 -7.31
N SER A 368 -18.74 22.83 -6.82
CA SER A 368 -20.15 23.17 -6.94
C SER A 368 -20.57 23.58 -8.37
N ARG A 369 -20.35 22.71 -9.36
CA ARG A 369 -20.77 22.90 -10.75
C ARG A 369 -21.91 21.94 -11.08
N CYS A 370 -22.92 22.49 -11.74
CA CYS A 370 -24.13 21.77 -12.14
C CYS A 370 -24.07 21.60 -13.66
N ALA A 371 -24.41 20.41 -14.16
CA ALA A 371 -24.49 20.14 -15.59
C ALA A 371 -25.96 19.97 -15.98
N CYS A 372 -26.40 20.77 -16.96
CA CYS A 372 -27.81 20.92 -17.32
C CYS A 372 -28.16 20.07 -18.54
N VAL A 373 -29.41 19.61 -18.60
CA VAL A 373 -29.89 18.75 -19.67
C VAL A 373 -29.97 19.54 -20.97
N THR A 374 -29.01 19.35 -21.87
CA THR A 374 -29.10 19.86 -23.24
C THR A 374 -29.67 18.78 -24.15
N ARG A 375 -30.66 19.15 -24.98
CA ARG A 375 -31.19 18.28 -26.03
C ARG A 375 -30.02 17.96 -26.96
N GLY A 376 -29.68 16.67 -27.09
CA GLY A 376 -28.44 16.22 -27.73
C GLY A 376 -28.12 16.98 -29.03
N ARG A 377 -27.05 17.78 -29.00
CA ARG A 377 -26.42 18.34 -30.19
C ARG A 377 -24.99 17.83 -30.25
N ARG A 378 -24.62 17.23 -31.39
CA ARG A 378 -23.22 17.07 -31.78
C ARG A 378 -22.75 18.45 -32.30
N GLY A 379 -21.76 19.05 -31.65
CA GLY A 379 -21.08 20.26 -32.13
C GLY A 379 -20.72 21.25 -31.01
N PRO A 380 -19.64 22.04 -31.16
CA PRO A 380 -19.22 23.01 -30.15
C PRO A 380 -20.19 24.21 -30.11
N PRO A 381 -20.29 24.91 -28.96
CA PRO A 381 -21.33 25.90 -28.70
C PRO A 381 -21.05 27.25 -29.39
N PRO A 382 -22.07 27.99 -29.84
CA PRO A 382 -22.07 29.43 -29.76
C PRO A 382 -22.77 29.88 -28.47
N ALA A 383 -22.21 30.91 -27.86
CA ALA A 383 -22.86 31.62 -26.77
C ALA A 383 -24.09 32.39 -27.29
N VAL A 384 -25.05 32.58 -26.40
CA VAL A 384 -26.22 33.48 -26.53
C VAL A 384 -27.39 32.89 -27.30
N ASP A 385 -28.37 32.36 -26.56
CA ASP A 385 -29.72 32.94 -26.55
C ASP A 385 -30.60 32.26 -25.49
N CYS A 386 -31.15 33.05 -24.57
CA CYS A 386 -32.15 32.60 -23.60
C CYS A 386 -33.38 33.50 -23.72
N SER A 387 -34.37 33.05 -24.46
CA SER A 387 -35.72 33.63 -24.51
C SER A 387 -36.43 33.45 -23.16
N ARG A 388 -37.08 34.50 -22.65
CA ARG A 388 -37.85 34.51 -21.39
C ARG A 388 -39.02 33.51 -21.41
N PRO A 389 -39.32 32.79 -20.31
CA PRO A 389 -40.54 32.00 -20.17
C PRO A 389 -41.75 32.83 -19.65
N PRO A 390 -43.00 32.36 -19.88
CA PRO A 390 -44.25 33.07 -19.57
C PRO A 390 -44.62 33.04 -18.07
N PRO A 391 -45.60 33.89 -17.64
CA PRO A 391 -45.77 34.31 -16.23
C PRO A 391 -46.30 33.26 -15.24
N SER A 392 -46.59 32.03 -15.66
CA SER A 392 -47.33 31.05 -14.85
C SER A 392 -46.48 30.20 -13.88
N LEU A 393 -45.16 30.39 -13.84
CA LEU A 393 -44.26 29.63 -12.96
C LEU A 393 -43.31 30.54 -12.18
N ARG A 394 -43.87 31.43 -11.37
CA ARG A 394 -43.14 32.09 -10.27
C ARG A 394 -43.51 31.39 -8.96
N PRO A 395 -42.54 30.84 -8.19
CA PRO A 395 -42.75 30.54 -6.79
C PRO A 395 -42.76 31.85 -5.99
N LEU A 396 -43.59 31.90 -4.94
CA LEU A 396 -43.46 32.86 -3.84
C LEU A 396 -42.09 32.70 -3.14
#